data_AF-A0A7V8X9C9-F1
#
_entry.id   AF-A0A7V8X9C9-F1
#
_cell.length_a   1.000
_cell.length_b   1.000
_cell.length_c   1.000
_cell.angle_alpha   90.00
_cell.angle_beta   90.00
_cell.angle_gamma   90.00
#
_symmetry.space_group_name_H-M   'P 1'
#
loop_
_entity.id
_entity.type
_entity.pdbx_description
1 polymer ?
#
loop_
_entity_poly.entity_id
_entity_poly.type
_entity_poly.pdbx_seq_one_letter_code
_entity_poly.pdbx_strand_id
1 'polypeptide(L)'
;MRASHALRRTAPSWAVLALFTLLPFHGAAAQRSTPYRTHAALSADLRTLATAHSATTQLVTIAASPGGRAVHALRVGSGRDVDSRPALLVIANAHGPHLVGSEIAYATARRLLERAAGDTAVARLLGRTTIWFIPRMNPDAAEAMFGGPAWERTANGMSADDDHDQATDEDGPDDLNGDGVITMMRIADPNGDWIADSADARVMRRADLAKGEVGRWRMLVEGTDDDGDDRYNEDGPGGVDVNRNFAHNYTHHGAEAGLHPFSAPESRGLAEFTVAHPEIAAVYVLGPQDNMIRPWEFRASTGIAGAATGTSAGGPLTSIVRADEPTFADVSRRFHEVTGLTKGPSAASGAGDILSHFYYVFGRWSFGSRAWWVPDPPRDSTARAAAPAAARATGSASTATDAAADERAALKWFAAQSVDAFVPWTTARIADEQAEVGGFRPGALLNPPAGEQLDSTLDRHGRFITELAGMMPHVALRDAKVESLGDGAWRVSVEVANDGMLGSTTALSARLRTPRGLRLELDPKGATILSGERIQVVNQVPGAGRSTRRSWTVAGSRGTSMTLTVDSPVTGSASQTITLR
;
A
#
# COMPACT_ATOMS: atom_id res chain seq x y z
N MET A 1 -9.05 107.19 -29.88
CA MET A 1 -8.19 107.58 -28.74
C MET A 1 -8.67 106.83 -27.49
N ARG A 2 -7.78 105.99 -26.94
CA ARG A 2 -7.62 105.52 -25.54
C ARG A 2 -8.89 105.18 -24.72
N ALA A 3 -9.11 103.89 -24.46
CA ALA A 3 -8.80 103.17 -23.20
C ALA A 3 -10.00 103.28 -22.20
N SER A 4 -10.51 102.23 -21.55
CA SER A 4 -9.80 101.28 -20.69
C SER A 4 -10.70 100.10 -20.29
N HIS A 5 -10.06 98.93 -20.11
CA HIS A 5 -10.33 97.85 -19.15
C HIS A 5 -11.76 97.33 -18.88
N ALA A 6 -12.01 96.09 -19.29
CA ALA A 6 -12.81 95.14 -18.50
C ALA A 6 -12.15 93.75 -18.56
N LEU A 7 -12.01 93.14 -17.38
CA LEU A 7 -11.22 91.95 -17.10
C LEU A 7 -11.73 90.69 -17.81
N ARG A 8 -10.78 89.92 -18.33
CA ARG A 8 -10.97 88.55 -18.82
C ARG A 8 -11.24 87.62 -17.63
N ARG A 9 -12.40 86.97 -17.61
CA ARG A 9 -12.63 85.74 -16.83
C ARG A 9 -12.38 84.55 -17.75
N THR A 10 -11.24 83.91 -17.57
CA THR A 10 -10.86 82.65 -18.22
C THR A 10 -11.64 81.51 -17.57
N ALA A 11 -12.38 80.77 -18.38
CA ALA A 11 -13.01 79.51 -18.01
C ALA A 11 -11.93 78.46 -17.68
N PRO A 12 -12.11 77.60 -16.67
CA PRO A 12 -11.20 76.49 -16.45
C PRO A 12 -11.50 75.37 -17.45
N SER A 13 -10.46 75.01 -18.18
CA SER A 13 -10.37 73.84 -19.04
C SER A 13 -10.71 72.57 -18.26
N TRP A 14 -11.61 71.76 -18.80
CA TRP A 14 -11.88 70.41 -18.30
C TRP A 14 -10.68 69.53 -18.66
N ALA A 15 -9.75 69.35 -17.71
CA ALA A 15 -8.75 68.31 -17.79
C ALA A 15 -9.44 66.98 -17.49
N VAL A 16 -9.68 66.17 -18.53
CA VAL A 16 -10.01 64.75 -18.36
C VAL A 16 -8.74 64.06 -17.84
N LEU A 17 -8.65 63.92 -16.52
CA LEU A 17 -7.67 63.07 -15.88
C LEU A 17 -8.11 61.62 -16.14
N ALA A 18 -7.51 60.97 -17.14
CA ALA A 18 -7.64 59.54 -17.31
C ALA A 18 -6.94 58.86 -16.12
N LEU A 19 -7.73 58.55 -15.09
CA LEU A 19 -7.32 57.72 -13.98
C LEU A 19 -7.10 56.31 -14.53
N PHE A 20 -5.86 55.97 -14.91
CA PHE A 20 -5.46 54.58 -15.07
C PHE A 20 -5.53 53.94 -13.68
N THR A 21 -6.68 53.36 -13.35
CA THR A 21 -6.78 52.37 -12.30
C THR A 21 -5.88 51.21 -12.72
N LEU A 22 -4.67 51.16 -12.16
CA LEU A 22 -3.89 49.94 -12.04
C LEU A 22 -4.75 48.95 -11.25
N LEU A 23 -5.56 48.18 -11.98
CA LEU A 23 -6.13 46.95 -11.45
C LEU A 23 -4.95 46.12 -10.97
N PRO A 24 -4.90 45.71 -9.68
CA PRO A 24 -3.96 44.70 -9.27
C PRO A 24 -4.25 43.47 -10.13
N PHE A 25 -3.28 43.11 -10.98
CA PHE A 25 -3.19 41.78 -11.55
C PHE A 25 -3.12 40.83 -10.35
N HIS A 26 -4.28 40.39 -9.87
CA HIS A 26 -4.38 39.16 -9.13
C HIS A 26 -4.00 38.12 -10.16
N GLY A 27 -2.73 37.70 -10.14
CA GLY A 27 -2.32 36.50 -10.82
C GLY A 27 -3.30 35.43 -10.35
N ALA A 28 -4.16 34.97 -11.24
CA ALA A 28 -4.88 33.74 -11.00
C ALA A 28 -3.78 32.70 -10.82
N ALA A 29 -3.52 32.29 -9.58
CA ALA A 29 -2.73 31.10 -9.31
C ALA A 29 -3.40 30.00 -10.14
N ALA A 30 -2.74 29.57 -11.21
CA ALA A 30 -3.27 28.50 -12.03
C ALA A 30 -3.35 27.29 -11.11
N GLN A 31 -4.56 26.93 -10.69
CA GLN A 31 -4.79 25.77 -9.85
C GLN A 31 -4.32 24.57 -10.67
N ARG A 32 -3.13 24.08 -10.35
CA ARG A 32 -2.50 22.97 -11.07
C ARG A 32 -3.42 21.77 -10.88
N SER A 33 -3.99 21.27 -11.98
CA SER A 33 -4.88 20.11 -11.93
C SER A 33 -4.04 18.86 -11.66
N THR A 34 -4.08 18.37 -10.43
CA THR A 34 -3.57 17.03 -10.11
C THR A 34 -4.47 15.97 -10.75
N PRO A 35 -3.91 14.88 -11.31
CA PRO A 35 -4.71 13.78 -11.84
C PRO A 35 -5.31 12.88 -10.73
N TYR A 36 -4.91 13.10 -9.47
CA TYR A 36 -5.31 12.30 -8.32
C TYR A 36 -6.55 12.87 -7.64
N ARG A 37 -7.37 11.99 -7.04
CA ARG A 37 -8.58 12.38 -6.32
C ARG A 37 -8.27 12.81 -4.90
N THR A 38 -8.87 13.93 -4.49
CA THR A 38 -9.04 14.26 -3.07
C THR A 38 -9.88 13.19 -2.38
N HIS A 39 -9.80 13.10 -1.05
CA HIS A 39 -10.56 12.13 -0.29
C HIS A 39 -12.07 12.37 -0.45
N ALA A 40 -12.51 13.63 -0.52
CA ALA A 40 -13.90 13.96 -0.77
C ALA A 40 -14.39 13.44 -2.14
N ALA A 41 -13.59 13.64 -3.20
CA ALA A 41 -13.91 13.15 -4.54
C ALA A 41 -13.92 11.62 -4.61
N LEU A 42 -12.90 10.97 -4.05
CA LEU A 42 -12.81 9.50 -3.98
C LEU A 42 -13.99 8.89 -3.21
N SER A 43 -14.40 9.51 -2.10
CA SER A 43 -15.53 9.04 -1.30
C SER A 43 -16.86 9.21 -2.02
N ALA A 44 -17.03 10.31 -2.77
CA ALA A 44 -18.21 10.52 -3.61
C ALA A 44 -18.30 9.50 -4.75
N ASP A 45 -17.16 9.22 -5.40
CA ASP A 45 -17.04 8.21 -6.45
C ASP A 45 -17.34 6.80 -5.93
N LEU A 46 -16.84 6.43 -4.75
CA LEU A 46 -17.15 5.14 -4.10
C LEU A 46 -18.64 5.00 -3.77
N ARG A 47 -19.28 6.05 -3.24
CA ARG A 47 -20.73 6.04 -2.98
C ARG A 47 -21.54 5.91 -4.26
N THR A 48 -21.13 6.62 -5.31
CA THR A 48 -21.77 6.55 -6.63
C THR A 48 -21.65 5.15 -7.21
N LEU A 49 -20.45 4.56 -7.16
CA LEU A 49 -20.19 3.21 -7.63
C LEU A 49 -21.00 2.17 -6.86
N ALA A 50 -21.05 2.27 -5.52
CA ALA A 50 -21.83 1.36 -4.68
C ALA A 50 -23.35 1.47 -4.95
N THR A 51 -23.85 2.69 -5.21
CA THR A 51 -25.26 2.92 -5.54
C THR A 51 -25.61 2.33 -6.91
N ALA A 52 -24.75 2.56 -7.92
CA ALA A 52 -24.94 2.04 -9.27
C ALA A 52 -24.91 0.50 -9.34
N HIS A 53 -24.17 -0.15 -8.42
CA HIS A 53 -23.99 -1.60 -8.39
C HIS A 53 -24.43 -2.24 -7.06
N SER A 54 -25.54 -1.77 -6.49
CA SER A 54 -26.01 -2.17 -5.15
C SER A 54 -26.26 -3.69 -4.97
N ALA A 55 -26.52 -4.43 -6.04
CA ALA A 55 -26.69 -5.89 -5.99
C ALA A 55 -25.38 -6.66 -5.82
N THR A 56 -24.23 -6.05 -6.14
CA THR A 56 -22.91 -6.69 -6.13
C THR A 56 -21.87 -5.93 -5.31
N THR A 57 -22.31 -4.89 -4.59
CA THR A 57 -21.41 -4.06 -3.79
C THR A 57 -22.00 -3.72 -2.43
N GLN A 58 -21.12 -3.42 -1.48
CA GLN A 58 -21.48 -2.83 -0.21
C GLN A 58 -20.35 -1.91 0.23
N LEU A 59 -20.67 -0.64 0.51
CA LEU A 59 -19.72 0.32 1.06
C LEU A 59 -19.93 0.40 2.57
N VAL A 60 -18.86 0.17 3.34
CA VAL A 60 -18.84 0.34 4.80
C VAL A 60 -17.73 1.30 5.20
N THR A 61 -17.84 1.87 6.39
CA THR A 61 -16.79 2.68 7.01
C THR A 61 -16.18 1.86 8.13
N ILE A 62 -14.86 1.70 8.12
CA ILE A 62 -14.14 0.85 9.08
C ILE A 62 -13.45 1.66 10.18
N ALA A 63 -13.22 2.95 9.94
CA ALA A 63 -12.66 3.90 10.89
C ALA A 63 -13.03 5.33 10.50
N ALA A 64 -12.89 6.25 11.44
CA ALA A 64 -12.74 7.67 11.16
C ALA A 64 -11.31 8.06 11.56
N SER A 65 -10.60 8.77 10.69
CA SER A 65 -9.30 9.33 11.01
C SER A 65 -9.42 10.40 12.10
N PRO A 66 -8.33 10.75 12.80
CA PRO A 66 -8.32 11.86 13.75
C PRO A 66 -8.80 13.18 13.12
N GLY A 67 -8.46 13.44 11.84
CA GLY A 67 -8.95 14.58 11.07
C GLY A 67 -10.42 14.47 10.62
N GLY A 68 -11.18 13.50 11.12
CA GLY A 68 -12.62 13.35 10.89
C GLY A 68 -13.00 12.74 9.54
N ARG A 69 -12.05 12.14 8.82
CA ARG A 69 -12.26 11.57 7.48
C ARG A 69 -12.58 10.08 7.55
N ALA A 70 -13.52 9.62 6.75
CA ALA A 70 -13.97 8.23 6.80
C ALA A 70 -13.01 7.29 6.05
N VAL A 71 -12.58 6.21 6.70
CA VAL A 71 -11.87 5.11 6.01
C VAL A 71 -12.91 4.14 5.46
N HIS A 72 -13.04 4.11 4.14
CA HIS A 72 -14.05 3.31 3.45
C HIS A 72 -13.51 1.93 3.01
N ALA A 73 -14.32 0.90 3.17
CA ALA A 73 -14.13 -0.42 2.57
C ALA A 73 -15.29 -0.74 1.62
N LEU A 74 -14.99 -1.03 0.35
CA LEU A 74 -15.95 -1.43 -0.67
C LEU A 74 -15.85 -2.94 -0.91
N ARG A 75 -16.91 -3.68 -0.56
CA ARG A 75 -17.09 -5.07 -0.96
C ARG A 75 -17.52 -5.13 -2.41
N VAL A 76 -16.93 -6.05 -3.19
CA VAL A 76 -17.30 -6.38 -4.56
C VAL A 76 -17.44 -7.90 -4.67
N GLY A 77 -18.63 -8.37 -5.06
CA GLY A 77 -18.94 -9.80 -5.19
C GLY A 77 -20.44 -10.02 -5.43
N SER A 78 -20.82 -11.14 -6.03
CA SER A 78 -22.22 -11.41 -6.42
C SER A 78 -22.81 -12.65 -5.75
N GLY A 79 -24.12 -12.67 -5.50
CA GLY A 79 -24.81 -13.82 -4.89
C GLY A 79 -24.99 -13.73 -3.38
N ARG A 80 -25.81 -14.62 -2.82
CA ARG A 80 -26.29 -14.52 -1.43
C ARG A 80 -25.27 -14.97 -0.38
N ASP A 81 -24.33 -15.80 -0.78
CA ASP A 81 -23.27 -16.39 0.04
C ASP A 81 -21.94 -15.61 -0.05
N VAL A 82 -21.97 -14.38 -0.57
CA VAL A 82 -20.79 -13.51 -0.79
C VAL A 82 -19.91 -13.36 0.47
N ASP A 83 -20.50 -13.30 1.67
CA ASP A 83 -19.75 -13.18 2.93
C ASP A 83 -19.24 -14.52 3.49
N SER A 84 -19.56 -15.64 2.83
CA SER A 84 -19.11 -16.99 3.21
C SER A 84 -18.07 -17.58 2.25
N ARG A 85 -17.57 -16.76 1.33
CA ARG A 85 -16.60 -17.13 0.30
C ARG A 85 -15.21 -16.60 0.63
N PRO A 86 -14.15 -17.22 0.11
CA PRO A 86 -12.80 -16.65 0.23
C PRO A 86 -12.77 -15.20 -0.26
N ALA A 87 -12.16 -14.32 0.53
CA ALA A 87 -12.02 -12.91 0.19
C ALA A 87 -10.57 -12.47 -0.01
N LEU A 88 -10.34 -11.66 -1.04
CA LEU A 88 -9.12 -10.88 -1.23
C LEU A 88 -9.34 -9.48 -0.66
N LEU A 89 -8.46 -9.02 0.22
CA LEU A 89 -8.44 -7.64 0.70
C LEU A 89 -7.36 -6.83 -0.02
N VAL A 90 -7.74 -5.77 -0.71
CA VAL A 90 -6.82 -4.81 -1.36
C VAL A 90 -6.77 -3.55 -0.52
N ILE A 91 -5.59 -3.19 -0.02
CA ILE A 91 -5.36 -2.04 0.85
C ILE A 91 -4.44 -1.08 0.13
N ALA A 92 -4.78 0.21 0.13
CA ALA A 92 -3.98 1.24 -0.47
C ALA A 92 -3.81 2.46 0.45
N ASN A 93 -2.74 3.21 0.20
CA ASN A 93 -2.53 4.53 0.77
C ASN A 93 -2.55 4.53 2.32
N ALA A 94 -1.91 3.52 2.91
CA ALA A 94 -1.52 3.58 4.33
C ALA A 94 -0.33 4.53 4.53
N HIS A 95 0.56 4.57 3.54
CA HIS A 95 1.54 5.64 3.36
C HIS A 95 0.87 6.79 2.58
N GLY A 96 0.61 7.90 3.28
CA GLY A 96 -0.21 9.03 2.78
C GLY A 96 0.15 9.58 1.40
N PRO A 97 1.44 9.79 1.07
CA PRO A 97 1.83 10.33 -0.23
C PRO A 97 1.65 9.35 -1.40
N HIS A 98 1.37 8.06 -1.15
CA HIS A 98 1.16 7.03 -2.18
C HIS A 98 -0.27 7.07 -2.74
N LEU A 99 -0.58 8.12 -3.50
CA LEU A 99 -1.92 8.36 -4.07
C LEU A 99 -2.29 7.36 -5.18
N VAL A 100 -1.30 6.89 -5.95
CA VAL A 100 -1.50 5.91 -7.03
C VAL A 100 -2.16 4.62 -6.54
N GLY A 101 -1.87 4.18 -5.31
CA GLY A 101 -2.53 3.03 -4.70
C GLY A 101 -4.05 3.20 -4.63
N SER A 102 -4.53 4.39 -4.24
CA SER A 102 -5.97 4.69 -4.18
C SER A 102 -6.62 4.58 -5.54
N GLU A 103 -5.96 5.11 -6.57
CA GLU A 103 -6.46 5.09 -7.94
C GLU A 103 -6.50 3.67 -8.51
N ILE A 104 -5.50 2.84 -8.21
CA ILE A 104 -5.48 1.42 -8.60
C ILE A 104 -6.67 0.68 -7.97
N ALA A 105 -6.88 0.83 -6.67
CA ALA A 105 -7.97 0.17 -5.96
C ALA A 105 -9.33 0.57 -6.54
N TYR A 106 -9.58 1.87 -6.71
CA TYR A 106 -10.83 2.38 -7.26
C TYR A 106 -11.04 1.96 -8.72
N ALA A 107 -10.03 2.15 -9.59
CA ALA A 107 -10.13 1.81 -11.00
C ALA A 107 -10.37 0.30 -11.21
N THR A 108 -9.76 -0.55 -10.39
CA THR A 108 -9.95 -2.01 -10.44
C THR A 108 -11.37 -2.38 -10.06
N ALA A 109 -11.88 -1.86 -8.93
CA ALA A 109 -13.25 -2.11 -8.50
C ALA A 109 -14.27 -1.70 -9.58
N ARG A 110 -14.13 -0.50 -10.13
CA ARG A 110 -14.97 0.01 -11.22
C ARG A 110 -14.92 -0.89 -12.46
N ARG A 111 -13.71 -1.22 -12.95
CA ARG A 111 -13.53 -2.06 -14.15
C ARG A 111 -14.12 -3.46 -13.98
N LEU A 112 -14.00 -4.08 -12.80
CA LEU A 112 -14.60 -5.39 -12.52
C LEU A 112 -16.13 -5.33 -12.60
N LEU A 113 -16.74 -4.29 -12.02
CA LEU A 113 -18.19 -4.10 -12.02
C LEU A 113 -18.74 -3.82 -13.43
N GLU A 114 -18.07 -2.96 -14.19
CA GLU A 114 -18.44 -2.65 -15.57
C GLU A 114 -18.34 -3.87 -16.50
N ARG A 115 -17.28 -4.68 -16.34
CA ARG A 115 -17.07 -5.87 -17.17
C ARG A 115 -17.97 -7.04 -16.82
N ALA A 116 -18.46 -7.13 -15.57
CA ALA A 116 -19.24 -8.27 -15.10
C ALA A 116 -20.50 -8.56 -15.94
N ALA A 117 -21.08 -7.56 -16.60
CA ALA A 117 -22.27 -7.73 -17.45
C ALA A 117 -21.99 -8.43 -18.79
N GLY A 118 -20.78 -8.31 -19.33
CA GLY A 118 -20.41 -8.82 -20.66
C GLY A 118 -19.30 -9.88 -20.66
N ASP A 119 -18.56 -10.01 -19.56
CA ASP A 119 -17.42 -10.91 -19.43
C ASP A 119 -17.74 -12.06 -18.47
N THR A 120 -17.98 -13.25 -19.03
CA THR A 120 -18.33 -14.45 -18.24
C THR A 120 -17.21 -14.90 -17.29
N ALA A 121 -15.95 -14.57 -17.58
CA ALA A 121 -14.84 -14.88 -16.68
C ALA A 121 -14.88 -13.98 -15.44
N VAL A 122 -15.10 -12.68 -15.63
CA VAL A 122 -15.27 -11.73 -14.53
C VAL A 122 -16.53 -12.03 -13.72
N ALA A 123 -17.66 -12.32 -14.37
CA ALA A 123 -18.89 -12.70 -13.68
C ALA A 123 -18.69 -13.95 -12.80
N ARG A 124 -17.99 -14.97 -13.33
CA ARG A 124 -17.66 -16.19 -12.58
C ARG A 124 -16.69 -15.91 -11.42
N LEU A 125 -15.71 -15.04 -11.63
CA LEU A 125 -14.79 -14.61 -10.57
C LEU A 125 -15.55 -13.99 -9.40
N LEU A 126 -16.40 -12.98 -9.67
CA LEU A 126 -17.20 -12.31 -8.63
C LEU A 126 -18.27 -13.22 -8.00
N GLY A 127 -18.67 -14.28 -8.70
CA GLY A 127 -19.54 -15.33 -8.19
C GLY A 127 -18.84 -16.39 -7.32
N ARG A 128 -17.51 -16.33 -7.19
CA ARG A 128 -16.71 -17.31 -6.42
C ARG A 128 -15.86 -16.66 -5.34
N THR A 129 -15.36 -15.46 -5.61
CA THR A 129 -14.44 -14.72 -4.74
C THR A 129 -15.06 -13.38 -4.38
N THR A 130 -14.92 -13.00 -3.12
CA THR A 130 -15.25 -11.65 -2.64
C THR A 130 -14.00 -10.80 -2.66
N ILE A 131 -14.11 -9.53 -3.06
CA ILE A 131 -12.97 -8.62 -3.05
C ILE A 131 -13.36 -7.40 -2.21
N TRP A 132 -12.59 -7.12 -1.17
CA TRP A 132 -12.69 -5.90 -0.39
C TRP A 132 -11.62 -4.92 -0.86
N PHE A 133 -12.01 -3.68 -1.14
CA PHE A 133 -11.09 -2.60 -1.46
C PHE A 133 -11.13 -1.56 -0.33
N ILE A 134 -9.98 -1.23 0.25
CA ILE A 134 -9.77 -0.08 1.12
C ILE A 134 -8.86 0.90 0.36
N PRO A 135 -9.43 1.84 -0.41
CA PRO A 135 -8.63 2.66 -1.32
C PRO A 135 -7.78 3.71 -0.61
N ARG A 136 -8.18 4.15 0.59
CA ARG A 136 -7.51 5.24 1.31
C ARG A 136 -7.49 4.95 2.80
N MET A 137 -6.41 4.31 3.24
CA MET A 137 -6.22 3.89 4.63
C MET A 137 -5.79 5.05 5.54
N ASN A 138 -5.04 6.03 5.02
CA ASN A 138 -4.62 7.22 5.75
C ASN A 138 -5.11 8.50 5.04
N PRO A 139 -6.39 8.86 5.19
CA PRO A 139 -6.98 9.97 4.46
C PRO A 139 -6.44 11.34 4.88
N ASP A 140 -6.00 11.52 6.12
CA ASP A 140 -5.48 12.81 6.60
C ASP A 140 -4.14 13.13 5.93
N ALA A 141 -3.21 12.18 5.94
CA ALA A 141 -1.92 12.32 5.28
C ALA A 141 -2.06 12.52 3.77
N ALA A 142 -2.99 11.79 3.13
CA ALA A 142 -3.25 11.94 1.71
C ALA A 142 -3.81 13.31 1.34
N GLU A 143 -4.62 13.96 2.21
CA GLU A 143 -5.14 15.29 1.93
C GLU A 143 -4.07 16.39 1.98
N ALA A 144 -2.95 16.18 2.69
CA ALA A 144 -1.82 17.12 2.69
C ALA A 144 -1.22 17.31 1.29
N MET A 145 -1.39 16.34 0.39
CA MET A 145 -0.96 16.44 -1.02
C MET A 145 -1.84 17.35 -1.90
N PHE A 146 -2.97 17.84 -1.38
CA PHE A 146 -3.94 18.67 -2.10
C PHE A 146 -4.16 20.05 -1.47
N GLY A 147 -3.62 20.27 -0.26
CA GLY A 147 -3.68 21.54 0.47
C GLY A 147 -2.79 22.61 -0.14
N GLY A 148 -2.88 23.83 0.41
CA GLY A 148 -1.93 24.91 0.13
C GLY A 148 -1.20 25.26 1.44
N PRO A 149 0.10 24.93 1.57
CA PRO A 149 0.95 24.24 0.59
C PRO A 149 0.71 22.71 0.54
N ALA A 150 1.07 22.08 -0.59
CA ALA A 150 1.03 20.63 -0.71
C ALA A 150 2.29 20.00 -0.09
N TRP A 151 2.15 18.90 0.66
CA TRP A 151 3.23 18.32 1.45
C TRP A 151 3.17 16.78 1.50
N GLU A 152 4.34 16.12 1.41
CA GLU A 152 4.50 14.68 1.65
C GLU A 152 4.44 14.33 3.14
N ARG A 153 3.25 14.42 3.73
CA ARG A 153 2.99 13.97 5.10
C ARG A 153 2.78 12.45 5.16
N THR A 154 3.36 11.77 6.16
CA THR A 154 3.15 10.34 6.43
C THR A 154 2.21 10.07 7.60
N ALA A 155 2.34 10.83 8.69
CA ALA A 155 1.44 10.75 9.84
C ALA A 155 -0.02 11.11 9.52
N ASN A 156 -0.97 10.45 10.20
CA ASN A 156 -2.38 10.88 10.25
C ASN A 156 -2.56 12.14 11.10
N GLY A 157 -3.80 12.65 11.25
CA GLY A 157 -4.14 13.89 11.97
C GLY A 157 -4.14 13.86 13.50
N MET A 158 -3.47 12.91 14.15
CA MET A 158 -3.52 12.76 15.61
C MET A 158 -2.53 13.71 16.27
N SER A 159 -3.00 14.70 17.02
CA SER A 159 -2.12 15.61 17.77
C SER A 159 -1.02 14.87 18.53
N ALA A 160 0.22 15.27 18.29
CA ALA A 160 1.40 14.73 18.95
C ALA A 160 2.20 15.88 19.58
N ASP A 161 2.75 15.60 20.77
CA ASP A 161 3.78 16.39 21.43
C ASP A 161 5.05 15.56 21.22
N ASP A 162 5.72 15.76 20.08
CA ASP A 162 6.77 14.85 19.60
C ASP A 162 8.09 15.02 20.37
N ASP A 163 8.29 16.16 21.06
CA ASP A 163 9.49 16.49 21.81
C ASP A 163 9.28 16.63 23.35
N HIS A 164 8.03 16.50 23.81
CA HIS A 164 7.57 16.47 25.20
C HIS A 164 7.68 17.80 25.97
N ASP A 165 7.49 18.92 25.29
CA ASP A 165 7.56 20.24 25.88
C ASP A 165 6.18 20.78 26.39
N GLN A 166 5.11 19.98 26.19
CA GLN A 166 3.69 20.25 26.52
C GLN A 166 2.95 21.13 25.52
N ALA A 167 3.59 21.48 24.42
CA ALA A 167 3.02 22.07 23.23
C ALA A 167 2.64 20.96 22.22
N THR A 168 1.75 21.23 21.27
CA THR A 168 1.33 20.21 20.29
C THR A 168 1.09 20.81 18.91
N ASP A 169 1.63 20.16 17.89
CA ASP A 169 1.45 20.52 16.48
C ASP A 169 1.91 21.98 16.16
N GLU A 170 2.98 22.48 16.80
CA GLU A 170 3.37 23.89 16.82
C GLU A 170 4.32 24.31 15.68
N ASP A 171 5.20 23.43 15.21
CA ASP A 171 6.29 23.73 14.28
C ASP A 171 6.22 22.81 13.06
N GLY A 172 5.36 23.16 12.10
CA GLY A 172 5.16 22.42 10.85
C GLY A 172 5.80 23.08 9.64
N PRO A 173 5.86 22.39 8.50
CA PRO A 173 6.55 22.92 7.33
C PRO A 173 5.89 24.17 6.75
N ASP A 174 6.69 25.21 6.59
CA ASP A 174 6.33 26.46 5.92
C ASP A 174 6.74 26.50 4.46
N ASP A 175 5.88 27.07 3.62
CA ASP A 175 6.20 27.40 2.23
C ASP A 175 6.98 28.72 2.19
N LEU A 176 8.28 28.64 2.48
CA LEU A 176 9.20 29.77 2.55
C LEU A 176 9.37 30.48 1.20
N ASN A 177 9.22 29.76 0.09
CA ASN A 177 9.37 30.32 -1.25
C ASN A 177 8.04 30.74 -1.92
N GLY A 178 6.90 30.40 -1.32
CA GLY A 178 5.56 30.75 -1.77
C GLY A 178 5.12 30.07 -3.07
N ASP A 179 5.70 28.93 -3.43
CA ASP A 179 5.39 28.20 -4.67
C ASP A 179 4.24 27.19 -4.51
N GLY A 180 3.67 27.11 -3.31
CA GLY A 180 2.51 26.30 -2.95
C GLY A 180 2.85 24.84 -2.69
N VAL A 181 4.11 24.45 -2.58
CA VAL A 181 4.53 23.10 -2.20
C VAL A 181 5.64 23.14 -1.15
N ILE A 182 5.60 22.21 -0.20
CA ILE A 182 6.70 21.98 0.73
C ILE A 182 7.74 21.12 0.04
N THR A 183 8.97 21.60 -0.04
CA THR A 183 10.11 20.83 -0.55
C THR A 183 11.19 20.65 0.51
N MET A 184 12.45 20.62 0.09
CA MET A 184 13.58 20.53 0.99
C MET A 184 14.24 21.91 1.11
N MET A 185 14.95 22.07 2.20
CA MET A 185 15.71 23.26 2.52
C MET A 185 17.13 22.87 2.87
N ARG A 186 18.10 23.62 2.35
CA ARG A 186 19.51 23.47 2.65
C ARG A 186 20.06 24.74 3.30
N ILE A 187 20.56 24.61 4.52
CA ILE A 187 21.16 25.71 5.29
C ILE A 187 22.68 25.58 5.26
N ALA A 188 23.38 26.67 4.94
CA ALA A 188 24.83 26.67 4.88
C ALA A 188 25.43 26.41 6.27
N ASP A 189 26.19 25.33 6.42
CA ASP A 189 26.82 24.94 7.68
C ASP A 189 28.22 24.36 7.42
N PRO A 190 29.30 24.95 7.96
CA PRO A 190 30.66 24.41 7.88
C PRO A 190 30.81 22.98 8.43
N ASN A 191 29.92 22.55 9.32
CA ASN A 191 29.87 21.20 9.89
C ASN A 191 28.77 20.32 9.27
N GLY A 192 28.09 20.82 8.23
CA GLY A 192 27.01 20.09 7.58
C GLY A 192 27.49 18.80 6.93
N ASP A 193 26.63 17.79 6.89
CA ASP A 193 26.94 16.48 6.29
C ASP A 193 26.79 16.45 4.77
N TRP A 194 26.09 17.43 4.18
CA TRP A 194 25.65 17.38 2.80
C TRP A 194 26.48 18.27 1.87
N ILE A 195 26.70 17.79 0.65
CA ILE A 195 27.34 18.52 -0.45
C ILE A 195 26.51 18.34 -1.72
N ALA A 196 26.50 19.37 -2.57
CA ALA A 196 25.90 19.26 -3.91
C ALA A 196 26.67 18.22 -4.73
N ASP A 197 25.94 17.39 -5.45
CA ASP A 197 26.54 16.39 -6.31
C ASP A 197 27.29 17.06 -7.47
N SER A 198 28.48 16.55 -7.79
CA SER A 198 29.34 17.15 -8.81
C SER A 198 28.85 16.89 -10.23
N ALA A 199 28.01 15.88 -10.45
CA ALA A 199 27.44 15.59 -11.76
C ALA A 199 26.11 16.33 -12.02
N ASP A 200 25.37 16.68 -10.96
CA ASP A 200 24.16 17.50 -11.04
C ASP A 200 23.94 18.25 -9.71
N ALA A 201 24.22 19.57 -9.69
CA ALA A 201 24.17 20.38 -8.47
C ALA A 201 22.77 20.53 -7.85
N ARG A 202 21.73 20.04 -8.53
CA ARG A 202 20.38 19.91 -7.97
C ARG A 202 20.27 18.79 -6.94
N VAL A 203 21.06 17.73 -7.11
CA VAL A 203 21.07 16.55 -6.24
C VAL A 203 22.00 16.79 -5.07
N MET A 204 21.58 16.39 -3.88
CA MET A 204 22.37 16.49 -2.65
C MET A 204 22.83 15.10 -2.23
N ARG A 205 24.06 15.00 -1.71
CA ARG A 205 24.58 13.74 -1.16
C ARG A 205 25.40 13.98 0.09
N ARG A 206 25.53 12.93 0.91
CA ARG A 206 26.47 12.96 2.04
C ARG A 206 27.90 13.08 1.52
N ALA A 207 28.68 13.95 2.17
CA ALA A 207 30.10 14.09 1.89
C ALA A 207 30.86 12.83 2.34
N ASP A 208 31.77 12.36 1.50
CA ASP A 208 32.63 11.23 1.82
C ASP A 208 33.94 11.73 2.46
N LEU A 209 33.98 11.74 3.79
CA LEU A 209 35.16 12.13 4.57
C LEU A 209 36.40 11.29 4.20
N ALA A 210 36.23 10.03 3.80
CA ALA A 210 37.33 9.18 3.40
C ALA A 210 37.98 9.62 2.08
N LYS A 211 37.24 10.39 1.25
CA LYS A 211 37.74 11.03 0.03
C LYS A 211 38.18 12.48 0.25
N GLY A 212 38.18 12.97 1.50
CA GLY A 212 38.53 14.35 1.83
C GLY A 212 37.45 15.36 1.43
N GLU A 213 36.22 14.91 1.17
CA GLU A 213 35.08 15.79 0.95
C GLU A 213 34.57 16.33 2.29
N VAL A 214 34.19 17.60 2.31
CA VAL A 214 33.62 18.25 3.49
C VAL A 214 32.23 18.74 3.10
N GLY A 215 31.22 18.35 3.88
CA GLY A 215 29.87 18.85 3.66
C GLY A 215 29.79 20.34 4.00
N ARG A 216 28.79 21.01 3.43
CA ARG A 216 28.60 22.46 3.51
C ARG A 216 27.16 22.84 3.80
N TRP A 217 26.29 21.85 3.93
CA TRP A 217 24.85 22.03 4.05
C TRP A 217 24.29 21.09 5.12
N ARG A 218 23.39 21.62 5.94
CA ARG A 218 22.36 20.84 6.63
C ARG A 218 21.15 20.74 5.72
N MET A 219 20.50 19.57 5.67
CA MET A 219 19.29 19.33 4.87
C MET A 219 18.12 19.11 5.81
N LEU A 220 17.05 19.87 5.60
CA LEU A 220 15.83 19.87 6.38
C LEU A 220 14.62 19.88 5.45
N VAL A 221 13.43 19.54 5.96
CA VAL A 221 12.19 19.94 5.28
C VAL A 221 12.11 21.47 5.33
N GLU A 222 11.49 22.07 4.31
CA GLU A 222 11.27 23.51 4.27
C GLU A 222 10.38 23.96 5.45
N GLY A 223 10.83 24.95 6.23
CA GLY A 223 10.11 25.50 7.39
C GLY A 223 10.92 26.53 8.19
N THR A 224 10.27 27.22 9.11
CA THR A 224 10.93 28.04 10.16
C THR A 224 11.08 27.27 11.47
N ASP A 225 11.72 27.91 12.46
CA ASP A 225 11.69 27.53 13.87
C ASP A 225 10.65 28.46 14.50
N ASP A 226 9.39 28.03 14.52
CA ASP A 226 8.24 28.90 14.82
C ASP A 226 8.12 29.23 16.32
N ASP A 227 8.68 28.40 17.21
CA ASP A 227 8.62 28.52 18.66
C ASP A 227 9.94 28.99 19.31
N GLY A 228 11.05 28.94 18.57
CA GLY A 228 12.35 29.53 18.92
C GLY A 228 13.22 28.62 19.81
N ASP A 229 13.10 27.30 19.66
CA ASP A 229 13.84 26.30 20.45
C ASP A 229 15.14 25.81 19.78
N ASP A 230 15.53 26.43 18.65
CA ASP A 230 16.64 26.09 17.77
C ASP A 230 16.45 24.77 16.97
N ARG A 231 15.23 24.23 16.92
CA ARG A 231 14.87 23.08 16.10
C ARG A 231 13.84 23.47 15.04
N TYR A 232 13.74 22.65 14.00
CA TYR A 232 13.00 22.97 12.79
C TYR A 232 12.06 21.83 12.43
N ASN A 233 10.80 22.16 12.19
CA ASN A 233 9.72 21.26 11.83
C ASN A 233 9.55 20.08 12.79
N GLU A 234 9.77 20.27 14.11
CA GLU A 234 9.86 19.13 15.04
C GLU A 234 8.53 18.54 15.47
N ASP A 235 7.46 19.34 15.46
CA ASP A 235 6.11 18.90 15.78
C ASP A 235 5.12 19.46 14.76
N GLY A 236 5.40 19.31 13.47
CA GLY A 236 4.45 19.73 12.44
C GLY A 236 3.13 18.97 12.54
N PRO A 237 2.00 19.53 12.03
CA PRO A 237 0.68 18.91 12.10
C PRO A 237 0.78 17.44 11.76
N GLY A 238 0.58 16.58 12.77
CA GLY A 238 1.29 15.30 12.78
C GLY A 238 0.53 14.23 13.53
N GLY A 239 1.22 13.16 13.90
CA GLY A 239 0.62 12.00 14.55
C GLY A 239 1.25 10.67 14.15
N VAL A 240 0.42 9.70 13.83
CA VAL A 240 0.85 8.31 13.64
C VAL A 240 0.90 7.97 12.16
N ASP A 241 2.05 7.49 11.66
CA ASP A 241 2.12 6.79 10.39
C ASP A 241 1.34 5.49 10.55
N VAL A 242 0.15 5.44 9.95
CA VAL A 242 -0.74 4.28 10.02
C VAL A 242 0.01 3.00 9.62
N ASN A 243 0.93 3.07 8.65
CA ASN A 243 1.70 1.94 8.16
C ASN A 243 2.94 1.59 9.02
N ARG A 244 3.04 2.14 10.24
CA ARG A 244 4.02 1.78 11.28
C ARG A 244 3.37 1.42 12.61
N ASN A 245 2.04 1.47 12.68
CA ASN A 245 1.27 1.32 13.91
C ASN A 245 0.69 -0.09 14.13
N PHE A 246 1.23 -1.11 13.47
CA PHE A 246 0.79 -2.51 13.62
C PHE A 246 1.70 -3.34 14.53
N ALA A 247 1.18 -4.45 15.05
CA ALA A 247 1.85 -5.20 16.12
C ALA A 247 3.10 -5.98 15.71
N HIS A 248 3.30 -6.28 14.42
CA HIS A 248 4.47 -7.06 14.01
C HIS A 248 5.71 -6.18 14.00
N ASN A 249 6.73 -6.57 14.77
CA ASN A 249 8.00 -5.86 14.86
C ASN A 249 7.81 -4.35 15.10
N TYR A 250 6.86 -4.00 15.98
CA TYR A 250 6.55 -2.63 16.34
C TYR A 250 7.76 -1.95 17.00
N THR A 251 8.06 -0.72 16.57
CA THR A 251 9.14 0.08 17.14
C THR A 251 8.60 0.93 18.29
N HIS A 252 8.83 0.47 19.53
CA HIS A 252 8.51 1.26 20.71
C HIS A 252 9.27 2.59 20.71
N HIS A 253 8.56 3.70 20.93
CA HIS A 253 9.12 5.06 20.89
C HIS A 253 9.78 5.41 19.55
N GLY A 254 9.38 4.73 18.46
CA GLY A 254 9.80 5.11 17.12
C GLY A 254 9.02 6.33 16.62
N ALA A 255 9.70 7.20 15.87
CA ALA A 255 9.07 8.33 15.19
C ALA A 255 7.82 7.89 14.41
N GLU A 256 6.72 8.63 14.62
CA GLU A 256 5.38 8.39 14.04
C GLU A 256 4.81 6.97 14.27
N ALA A 257 5.43 6.13 15.11
CA ALA A 257 4.95 4.75 15.32
C ALA A 257 3.66 4.71 16.14
N GLY A 258 3.37 5.77 16.90
CA GLY A 258 2.30 5.88 17.87
C GLY A 258 2.70 5.42 19.28
N LEU A 259 1.76 5.56 20.22
CA LEU A 259 1.99 5.20 21.63
C LEU A 259 2.09 3.69 21.85
N HIS A 260 1.32 2.91 21.09
CA HIS A 260 1.31 1.45 21.12
C HIS A 260 0.74 0.92 19.78
N PRO A 261 0.93 -0.37 19.46
CA PRO A 261 0.26 -0.97 18.30
C PRO A 261 -1.26 -0.71 18.34
N PHE A 262 -1.82 -0.26 17.22
CA PHE A 262 -3.23 0.08 17.07
C PHE A 262 -3.70 1.29 17.90
N SER A 263 -2.79 2.19 18.27
CA SER A 263 -3.16 3.47 18.89
C SER A 263 -3.92 4.37 17.92
N ALA A 264 -3.58 4.36 16.63
CA ALA A 264 -4.33 5.08 15.59
C ALA A 264 -5.70 4.43 15.32
N PRO A 265 -6.78 5.22 15.15
CA PRO A 265 -8.11 4.67 14.86
C PRO A 265 -8.17 3.93 13.53
N GLU A 266 -7.38 4.34 12.53
CA GLU A 266 -7.29 3.68 11.23
C GLU A 266 -6.71 2.27 11.35
N SER A 267 -5.54 2.12 11.99
CA SER A 267 -4.90 0.81 12.16
C SER A 267 -5.74 -0.13 13.03
N ARG A 268 -6.39 0.39 14.08
CA ARG A 268 -7.34 -0.35 14.91
C ARG A 268 -8.56 -0.80 14.12
N GLY A 269 -9.18 0.11 13.34
CA GLY A 269 -10.34 -0.21 12.51
C GLY A 269 -10.03 -1.29 11.48
N LEU A 270 -8.84 -1.28 10.88
CA LEU A 270 -8.41 -2.35 9.96
C LEU A 270 -8.21 -3.70 10.68
N ALA A 271 -7.66 -3.69 11.89
CA ALA A 271 -7.49 -4.91 12.69
C ALA A 271 -8.85 -5.49 13.11
N GLU A 272 -9.76 -4.67 13.62
CA GLU A 272 -11.12 -5.07 13.99
C GLU A 272 -11.91 -5.57 12.78
N PHE A 273 -11.83 -4.86 11.65
CA PHE A 273 -12.41 -5.30 10.38
C PHE A 273 -11.89 -6.69 9.98
N THR A 274 -10.58 -6.91 10.04
CA THR A 274 -9.98 -8.21 9.69
C THR A 274 -10.45 -9.34 10.61
N VAL A 275 -10.63 -9.06 11.91
CA VAL A 275 -11.18 -10.03 12.87
C VAL A 275 -12.65 -10.34 12.56
N ALA A 276 -13.44 -9.33 12.19
CA ALA A 276 -14.84 -9.49 11.80
C ALA A 276 -15.04 -10.21 10.46
N HIS A 277 -14.00 -10.21 9.61
CA HIS A 277 -14.00 -10.80 8.27
C HIS A 277 -13.03 -12.00 8.17
N PRO A 278 -13.32 -13.13 8.85
CA PRO A 278 -12.44 -14.30 8.88
C PRO A 278 -12.23 -14.93 7.50
N GLU A 279 -13.11 -14.65 6.53
CA GLU A 279 -13.08 -15.12 5.15
C GLU A 279 -11.96 -14.52 4.30
N ILE A 280 -11.31 -13.45 4.75
CA ILE A 280 -10.15 -12.85 4.08
C ILE A 280 -8.99 -13.84 4.07
N ALA A 281 -8.73 -14.50 2.95
CA ALA A 281 -7.65 -15.49 2.84
C ALA A 281 -6.32 -14.86 2.42
N ALA A 282 -6.39 -13.78 1.65
CA ALA A 282 -5.23 -13.09 1.11
C ALA A 282 -5.40 -11.57 1.16
N VAL A 283 -4.28 -10.86 1.25
CA VAL A 283 -4.18 -9.40 1.27
C VAL A 283 -3.19 -8.92 0.23
N TYR A 284 -3.54 -7.85 -0.47
CA TYR A 284 -2.66 -7.13 -1.39
C TYR A 284 -2.52 -5.67 -0.94
N VAL A 285 -1.31 -5.27 -0.55
CA VAL A 285 -0.99 -3.94 -0.04
C VAL A 285 -0.29 -3.12 -1.12
N LEU A 286 -0.87 -1.99 -1.50
CA LEU A 286 -0.28 -1.01 -2.40
C LEU A 286 0.42 0.06 -1.57
N GLY A 287 1.75 0.03 -1.54
CA GLY A 287 2.56 0.87 -0.67
C GLY A 287 4.07 0.59 -0.74
N PRO A 288 4.88 1.21 0.13
CA PRO A 288 6.34 1.16 0.04
C PRO A 288 6.97 -0.21 0.38
N GLN A 289 6.28 -1.05 1.14
CA GLN A 289 6.67 -2.44 1.35
C GLN A 289 6.32 -3.28 0.11
N ASP A 290 7.29 -4.07 -0.35
CA ASP A 290 7.17 -4.86 -1.57
C ASP A 290 7.71 -6.27 -1.34
N ASN A 291 6.97 -7.27 -1.80
CA ASN A 291 7.44 -8.65 -1.92
C ASN A 291 7.04 -9.28 -3.26
N MET A 292 6.77 -8.44 -4.27
CA MET A 292 6.34 -8.85 -5.61
C MET A 292 7.45 -8.71 -6.63
N ILE A 293 8.28 -7.67 -6.54
CA ILE A 293 9.51 -7.53 -7.34
C ILE A 293 10.59 -8.49 -6.85
N ARG A 294 10.70 -8.61 -5.52
CA ARG A 294 11.61 -9.55 -4.86
C ARG A 294 10.77 -10.39 -3.88
N PRO A 295 10.44 -11.64 -4.20
CA PRO A 295 9.63 -12.46 -3.31
C PRO A 295 10.33 -12.63 -1.96
N TRP A 296 9.54 -12.74 -0.90
CA TRP A 296 10.10 -13.16 0.38
C TRP A 296 10.65 -14.58 0.29
N GLU A 297 11.82 -14.76 0.89
CA GLU A 297 12.55 -16.02 0.93
C GLU A 297 12.73 -16.47 2.38
N PHE A 298 12.70 -17.78 2.62
CA PHE A 298 13.07 -18.29 3.94
C PHE A 298 14.55 -18.04 4.20
N ARG A 299 14.84 -17.45 5.36
CA ARG A 299 16.18 -17.29 5.89
C ARG A 299 16.19 -17.84 7.30
N ALA A 300 17.17 -18.69 7.59
CA ALA A 300 17.41 -19.11 8.96
C ALA A 300 17.81 -17.86 9.76
N SER A 301 16.95 -17.41 10.67
CA SER A 301 17.23 -16.28 11.54
C SER A 301 17.58 -16.75 12.95
N THR A 302 18.70 -16.27 13.48
CA THR A 302 18.97 -16.30 14.92
C THR A 302 18.21 -15.16 15.55
N GLY A 303 17.38 -15.47 16.55
CA GLY A 303 16.69 -14.46 17.33
C GLY A 303 17.62 -13.76 18.31
N ILE A 304 17.03 -12.95 19.16
CA ILE A 304 17.75 -12.16 20.16
C ILE A 304 18.61 -13.09 21.04
N ALA A 305 19.88 -12.72 21.23
CA ALA A 305 20.86 -13.47 22.01
C ALA A 305 21.01 -14.95 21.61
N GLY A 306 20.75 -15.29 20.33
CA GLY A 306 20.85 -16.66 19.82
C GLY A 306 19.64 -17.55 20.11
N ALA A 307 18.59 -17.03 20.76
CA ALA A 307 17.33 -17.73 20.94
C ALA A 307 16.60 -17.89 19.59
N ALA A 308 15.69 -18.86 19.48
CA ALA A 308 14.90 -19.03 18.26
C ALA A 308 13.89 -17.87 18.09
N THR A 309 13.80 -17.30 16.89
CA THR A 309 12.79 -16.30 16.54
C THR A 309 11.37 -16.86 16.69
N GLY A 310 10.40 -15.98 16.95
CA GLY A 310 9.02 -16.37 17.24
C GLY A 310 8.80 -16.86 18.68
N THR A 311 9.75 -16.61 19.57
CA THR A 311 9.63 -16.85 21.01
C THR A 311 9.77 -15.53 21.77
N SER A 312 9.26 -15.45 22.99
CA SER A 312 9.40 -14.25 23.83
C SER A 312 10.88 -13.86 24.03
N ALA A 313 11.80 -14.83 24.03
CA ALA A 313 13.23 -14.60 24.19
C ALA A 313 13.96 -14.29 22.89
N GLY A 314 13.45 -14.75 21.73
CA GLY A 314 14.10 -14.57 20.43
C GLY A 314 13.53 -13.46 19.56
N GLY A 315 12.49 -12.77 20.03
CA GLY A 315 11.82 -11.71 19.27
C GLY A 315 10.87 -12.24 18.19
N PRO A 316 10.26 -11.35 17.38
CA PRO A 316 9.30 -11.72 16.35
C PRO A 316 9.94 -12.57 15.25
N LEU A 317 9.11 -13.32 14.51
CA LEU A 317 9.54 -13.91 13.24
C LEU A 317 9.82 -12.78 12.24
N THR A 318 11.00 -12.79 11.63
CA THR A 318 11.41 -11.79 10.63
C THR A 318 11.65 -12.39 9.25
N SER A 319 11.40 -13.70 9.10
CA SER A 319 11.44 -14.41 7.83
C SER A 319 10.23 -15.34 7.73
N ILE A 320 9.72 -15.50 6.51
CA ILE A 320 8.62 -16.43 6.21
C ILE A 320 8.98 -17.86 6.59
N VAL A 321 7.99 -18.75 6.70
CA VAL A 321 8.30 -20.18 6.88
C VAL A 321 8.67 -20.83 5.54
N ARG A 322 9.62 -21.77 5.57
CA ARG A 322 10.14 -22.45 4.36
C ARG A 322 9.06 -23.07 3.47
N ALA A 323 7.98 -23.57 4.07
CA ALA A 323 6.89 -24.19 3.32
C ALA A 323 6.07 -23.21 2.46
N ASP A 324 6.10 -21.90 2.78
CA ASP A 324 5.35 -20.87 2.05
C ASP A 324 6.15 -20.24 0.91
N GLU A 325 7.49 -20.34 0.94
CA GLU A 325 8.40 -19.75 -0.05
C GLU A 325 8.04 -20.07 -1.51
N PRO A 326 7.70 -21.33 -1.89
CA PRO A 326 7.32 -21.62 -3.28
C PRO A 326 6.08 -20.85 -3.75
N THR A 327 5.13 -20.58 -2.85
CA THR A 327 3.93 -19.80 -3.19
C THR A 327 4.27 -18.33 -3.40
N PHE A 328 5.12 -17.74 -2.56
CA PHE A 328 5.59 -16.37 -2.77
C PHE A 328 6.35 -16.21 -4.09
N ALA A 329 7.23 -17.17 -4.41
CA ALA A 329 7.96 -17.17 -5.68
C ALA A 329 7.02 -17.32 -6.90
N ASP A 330 5.98 -18.17 -6.82
CA ASP A 330 5.00 -18.34 -7.89
C ASP A 330 4.19 -17.07 -8.15
N VAL A 331 3.69 -16.43 -7.08
CA VAL A 331 2.88 -15.21 -7.16
C VAL A 331 3.71 -14.05 -7.69
N SER A 332 4.96 -13.88 -7.23
CA SER A 332 5.89 -12.88 -7.78
C SER A 332 6.18 -13.11 -9.27
N ARG A 333 6.37 -14.37 -9.70
CA ARG A 333 6.55 -14.68 -11.13
C ARG A 333 5.34 -14.26 -11.96
N ARG A 334 4.13 -14.57 -11.51
CA ARG A 334 2.88 -14.14 -12.17
C ARG A 334 2.74 -12.62 -12.19
N PHE A 335 3.09 -11.96 -11.09
CA PHE A 335 3.14 -10.50 -11.03
C PHE A 335 4.07 -9.93 -12.12
N HIS A 336 5.26 -10.50 -12.30
CA HIS A 336 6.18 -10.11 -13.37
C HIS A 336 5.59 -10.35 -14.77
N GLU A 337 4.91 -11.48 -14.99
CA GLU A 337 4.28 -11.82 -16.27
C GLU A 337 3.14 -10.86 -16.63
N VAL A 338 2.30 -10.48 -15.65
CA VAL A 338 1.14 -9.60 -15.86
C VAL A 338 1.56 -8.14 -16.01
N THR A 339 2.46 -7.67 -15.15
CA THR A 339 2.82 -6.26 -15.05
C THR A 339 4.03 -5.89 -15.89
N GLY A 340 4.88 -6.86 -16.26
CA GLY A 340 6.17 -6.61 -16.90
C GLY A 340 7.22 -5.98 -15.97
N LEU A 341 6.89 -5.72 -14.71
CA LEU A 341 7.81 -5.16 -13.72
C LEU A 341 8.68 -6.28 -13.18
N THR A 342 10.00 -6.23 -13.39
CA THR A 342 10.93 -7.32 -12.98
C THR A 342 12.08 -6.83 -12.11
N LYS A 343 12.24 -5.51 -12.01
CA LYS A 343 13.28 -4.82 -11.25
C LYS A 343 12.70 -3.54 -10.72
N GLY A 344 13.11 -3.14 -9.53
CA GLY A 344 12.67 -1.91 -8.90
C GLY A 344 13.46 -1.63 -7.62
N PRO A 345 13.09 -0.56 -6.90
CA PRO A 345 13.71 -0.16 -5.65
C PRO A 345 13.69 -1.27 -4.61
N SER A 346 14.56 -1.16 -3.61
CA SER A 346 14.50 -2.04 -2.44
C SER A 346 13.22 -1.81 -1.64
N ALA A 347 12.64 -2.87 -1.08
CA ALA A 347 11.47 -2.75 -0.20
C ALA A 347 11.78 -1.87 1.02
N ALA A 348 10.81 -1.08 1.47
CA ALA A 348 10.92 -0.34 2.72
C ALA A 348 10.97 -1.29 3.93
N SER A 349 11.33 -0.76 5.10
CA SER A 349 11.34 -1.52 6.35
C SER A 349 9.94 -2.08 6.66
N GLY A 350 9.92 -3.30 7.18
CA GLY A 350 8.71 -4.00 7.62
C GLY A 350 8.44 -3.91 9.12
N ALA A 351 8.81 -2.79 9.76
CA ALA A 351 8.62 -2.58 11.19
C ALA A 351 7.27 -1.90 11.44
N GLY A 352 6.34 -2.61 12.10
CA GLY A 352 5.01 -2.11 12.40
C GLY A 352 4.11 -1.95 11.17
N ASP A 353 4.46 -2.56 10.04
CA ASP A 353 3.75 -2.36 8.77
C ASP A 353 2.58 -3.32 8.54
N ILE A 354 1.66 -2.91 7.67
CA ILE A 354 0.45 -3.67 7.34
C ILE A 354 0.79 -5.01 6.69
N LEU A 355 1.69 -5.03 5.71
CA LEU A 355 2.00 -6.23 4.92
C LEU A 355 2.57 -7.33 5.81
N SER A 356 3.56 -6.99 6.64
CA SER A 356 4.16 -7.95 7.58
C SER A 356 3.16 -8.37 8.66
N HIS A 357 2.33 -7.45 9.14
CA HIS A 357 1.31 -7.76 10.14
C HIS A 357 0.33 -8.85 9.67
N PHE A 358 -0.19 -8.74 8.45
CA PHE A 358 -1.15 -9.73 7.93
C PHE A 358 -0.56 -11.13 7.79
N TYR A 359 0.71 -11.25 7.43
CA TYR A 359 1.37 -12.55 7.35
C TYR A 359 1.73 -13.08 8.75
N TYR A 360 2.49 -12.31 9.54
CA TYR A 360 3.09 -12.81 10.77
C TYR A 360 2.12 -12.88 11.96
N VAL A 361 1.06 -12.06 11.98
CA VAL A 361 0.09 -12.02 13.08
C VAL A 361 -1.22 -12.68 12.67
N PHE A 362 -1.74 -12.40 11.48
CA PHE A 362 -3.01 -12.98 11.02
C PHE A 362 -2.88 -14.27 10.18
N GLY A 363 -1.66 -14.67 9.79
CA GLY A 363 -1.44 -15.90 9.03
C GLY A 363 -2.03 -15.88 7.61
N ARG A 364 -2.31 -14.70 7.04
CA ARG A 364 -2.90 -14.55 5.70
C ARG A 364 -1.84 -14.53 4.63
N TRP A 365 -2.18 -14.99 3.42
CA TRP A 365 -1.32 -14.77 2.26
C TRP A 365 -1.21 -13.26 2.03
N SER A 366 0.01 -12.69 2.08
CA SER A 366 0.17 -11.24 2.12
C SER A 366 1.16 -10.79 1.07
N PHE A 367 0.70 -10.00 0.10
CA PHE A 367 1.47 -9.57 -1.05
C PHE A 367 1.53 -8.05 -1.11
N GLY A 368 2.69 -7.47 -1.39
CA GLY A 368 2.91 -6.03 -1.36
C GLY A 368 3.54 -5.52 -2.65
N SER A 369 3.10 -4.37 -3.14
CA SER A 369 3.73 -3.71 -4.27
C SER A 369 3.75 -2.19 -4.16
N ARG A 370 4.89 -1.60 -4.54
CA ARG A 370 5.04 -0.14 -4.73
C ARG A 370 4.21 0.43 -5.85
N ALA A 371 3.73 -0.41 -6.75
CA ALA A 371 2.99 -0.09 -7.97
C ALA A 371 3.74 0.76 -9.02
N TRP A 372 4.48 1.77 -8.60
CA TRP A 372 5.23 2.64 -9.48
C TRP A 372 6.48 3.20 -8.78
N TRP A 373 7.48 3.52 -9.60
CA TRP A 373 8.67 4.30 -9.26
C TRP A 373 9.17 4.93 -10.57
N VAL A 374 10.04 5.93 -10.46
CA VAL A 374 10.61 6.58 -11.65
C VAL A 374 11.37 5.56 -12.50
N PRO A 375 10.98 5.31 -13.76
CA PRO A 375 11.68 4.36 -14.62
C PRO A 375 13.13 4.77 -14.90
N ASP A 376 13.97 3.78 -15.19
CA ASP A 376 15.32 4.06 -15.70
C ASP A 376 15.24 4.94 -16.97
N PRO A 377 16.09 5.98 -17.10
CA PRO A 377 16.12 6.79 -18.31
C PRO A 377 16.50 5.90 -19.52
N PRO A 378 15.98 6.23 -20.73
CA PRO A 378 16.37 5.52 -21.94
C PRO A 378 17.90 5.46 -22.06
N ARG A 379 18.44 4.25 -22.23
CA ARG A 379 19.90 4.08 -22.36
C ARG A 379 20.36 4.70 -23.66
N ASP A 380 21.28 5.66 -23.55
CA ASP A 380 21.94 6.25 -24.70
C ASP A 380 22.83 5.19 -25.38
N SER A 381 22.47 4.78 -26.60
CA SER A 381 23.15 3.70 -27.34
C SER A 381 24.59 4.07 -27.73
N THR A 382 24.95 5.34 -27.60
CA THR A 382 26.29 5.89 -27.89
C THR A 382 27.26 5.78 -26.71
N ALA A 383 26.77 5.68 -25.46
CA ALA A 383 27.60 5.63 -24.25
C ALA A 383 28.39 4.32 -24.08
N ARG A 384 28.04 3.26 -24.83
CA ARG A 384 28.75 1.98 -24.79
C ARG A 384 30.17 2.06 -25.40
N ALA A 385 30.47 3.11 -26.18
CA ALA A 385 31.75 3.26 -26.87
C ALA A 385 32.87 3.88 -26.00
N ALA A 386 32.57 4.39 -24.81
CA ALA A 386 33.54 5.17 -24.01
C ALA A 386 33.97 4.54 -22.67
N ALA A 387 33.45 3.36 -22.29
CA ALA A 387 33.87 2.69 -21.05
C ALA A 387 35.09 1.78 -21.31
N PRO A 388 36.26 2.00 -20.67
CA PRO A 388 37.44 1.17 -20.86
C PRO A 388 37.19 -0.26 -20.35
N ALA A 389 37.70 -1.25 -21.11
CA ALA A 389 37.48 -2.68 -20.90
C ALA A 389 38.02 -3.25 -19.56
N ALA A 390 38.72 -2.45 -18.75
CA ALA A 390 39.34 -2.89 -17.49
C ALA A 390 38.35 -3.07 -16.32
N ALA A 391 37.13 -2.52 -16.37
CA ALA A 391 36.13 -2.65 -15.30
C ALA A 391 35.33 -3.97 -15.34
N ARG A 392 35.62 -4.89 -16.28
CA ARG A 392 34.88 -6.15 -16.45
C ARG A 392 35.49 -7.36 -15.75
N ALA A 393 36.64 -7.22 -15.09
CA ALA A 393 37.43 -8.38 -14.65
C ALA A 393 38.09 -8.23 -13.28
N THR A 394 37.40 -7.67 -12.28
CA THR A 394 37.72 -7.91 -10.86
C THR A 394 36.43 -7.86 -10.04
N GLY A 395 36.01 -9.01 -9.52
CA GLY A 395 34.84 -9.18 -8.66
C GLY A 395 35.04 -8.62 -7.24
N SER A 396 35.38 -7.33 -7.14
CA SER A 396 35.43 -6.59 -5.88
C SER A 396 34.86 -5.20 -6.14
N ALA A 397 33.55 -5.08 -6.11
CA ALA A 397 32.87 -3.79 -6.06
C ALA A 397 32.66 -3.44 -4.60
N SER A 398 33.29 -2.36 -4.14
CA SER A 398 32.98 -1.75 -2.85
C SER A 398 31.49 -1.41 -2.80
N THR A 399 30.82 -1.86 -1.75
CA THR A 399 29.36 -1.79 -1.51
C THR A 399 28.86 -0.40 -1.09
N ALA A 400 29.38 0.67 -1.69
CA ALA A 400 28.74 1.98 -1.60
C ALA A 400 27.85 2.15 -2.82
N THR A 401 26.55 1.90 -2.66
CA THR A 401 25.55 2.28 -3.66
C THR A 401 25.53 3.81 -3.71
N ASP A 402 25.78 4.39 -4.88
CA ASP A 402 25.71 5.83 -5.11
C ASP A 402 24.25 6.27 -4.98
N ALA A 403 23.86 6.69 -3.77
CA ALA A 403 22.48 7.08 -3.45
C ALA A 403 21.99 8.26 -4.33
N ALA A 404 22.91 9.12 -4.79
CA ALA A 404 22.59 10.22 -5.69
C ALA A 404 22.32 9.77 -7.14
N ALA A 405 22.69 8.54 -7.51
CA ALA A 405 22.47 8.03 -8.86
C ALA A 405 21.00 7.93 -9.22
N ASP A 406 20.16 7.50 -8.28
CA ASP A 406 18.73 7.31 -8.50
C ASP A 406 18.02 8.67 -8.68
N GLU A 407 18.36 9.67 -7.87
CA GLU A 407 17.81 11.03 -8.03
C GLU A 407 18.26 11.68 -9.34
N ARG A 408 19.53 11.54 -9.74
CA ARG A 408 20.00 12.03 -11.05
C ARG A 408 19.29 11.34 -12.21
N ALA A 409 19.07 10.03 -12.11
CA ALA A 409 18.34 9.28 -13.11
C ALA A 409 16.87 9.76 -13.20
N ALA A 410 16.24 10.02 -12.05
CA ALA A 410 14.89 10.55 -11.99
C ALA A 410 14.78 11.94 -12.64
N LEU A 411 15.68 12.88 -12.32
CA LEU A 411 15.71 14.20 -12.93
C LEU A 411 15.84 14.14 -14.46
N LYS A 412 16.71 13.26 -14.97
CA LYS A 412 16.87 13.04 -16.42
C LYS A 412 15.59 12.48 -17.04
N TRP A 413 14.95 11.53 -16.36
CA TRP A 413 13.70 10.94 -16.84
C TRP A 413 12.58 11.98 -16.89
N PHE A 414 12.35 12.76 -15.82
CA PHE A 414 11.32 13.81 -15.81
C PHE A 414 11.55 14.87 -16.89
N ALA A 415 12.80 15.30 -17.08
CA ALA A 415 13.15 16.22 -18.16
C ALA A 415 12.82 15.63 -19.54
N ALA A 416 13.10 14.34 -19.78
CA ALA A 416 12.75 13.67 -21.03
C ALA A 416 11.23 13.50 -21.23
N GLN A 417 10.45 13.45 -20.15
CA GLN A 417 8.98 13.36 -20.18
C GLN A 417 8.30 14.74 -20.16
N SER A 418 9.05 15.84 -20.12
CA SER A 418 8.52 17.20 -19.93
C SER A 418 7.64 17.35 -18.68
N VAL A 419 8.02 16.67 -17.59
CA VAL A 419 7.31 16.74 -16.30
C VAL A 419 8.03 17.74 -15.39
N ASP A 420 7.31 18.75 -14.92
CA ASP A 420 7.77 19.66 -13.86
C ASP A 420 7.71 18.94 -12.50
N ALA A 421 8.79 18.23 -12.16
CA ALA A 421 8.91 17.41 -10.95
C ALA A 421 9.90 17.98 -9.91
N PHE A 422 10.53 19.12 -10.18
CA PHE A 422 11.60 19.65 -9.33
C PHE A 422 11.50 21.18 -9.19
N VAL A 423 11.55 21.67 -7.96
CA VAL A 423 11.67 23.08 -7.62
C VAL A 423 13.15 23.44 -7.60
N PRO A 424 13.63 24.34 -8.48
CA PRO A 424 15.03 24.79 -8.45
C PRO A 424 15.39 25.37 -7.10
N TRP A 425 16.63 25.13 -6.64
CA TRP A 425 17.16 25.75 -5.44
C TRP A 425 17.13 27.29 -5.56
N THR A 426 16.32 27.94 -4.73
CA THR A 426 16.17 29.40 -4.65
C THR A 426 16.51 29.86 -3.24
N THR A 427 17.07 31.07 -3.12
CA THR A 427 17.39 31.63 -1.80
C THR A 427 16.11 31.87 -1.00
N ALA A 428 16.06 31.35 0.22
CA ALA A 428 15.01 31.61 1.20
C ALA A 428 15.58 32.38 2.39
N ARG A 429 14.72 33.09 3.13
CA ARG A 429 15.12 33.87 4.30
C ARG A 429 14.62 33.18 5.56
N ILE A 430 15.56 32.79 6.42
CA ILE A 430 15.29 32.14 7.70
C ILE A 430 16.19 32.83 8.71
N ALA A 431 15.58 33.54 9.66
CA ALA A 431 16.30 34.31 10.68
C ALA A 431 17.57 35.02 10.14
N ASP A 432 18.75 34.65 10.66
CA ASP A 432 20.08 35.13 10.27
C ASP A 432 20.90 34.11 9.44
N GLU A 433 20.33 32.96 9.07
CA GLU A 433 21.02 31.90 8.32
C GLU A 433 20.83 32.03 6.79
N GLN A 434 21.86 31.63 6.03
CA GLN A 434 21.76 31.57 4.57
C GLN A 434 21.20 30.21 4.14
N ALA A 435 19.95 30.21 3.66
CA ALA A 435 19.25 29.01 3.23
C ALA A 435 18.83 29.05 1.76
N GLU A 436 18.70 27.87 1.17
CA GLU A 436 18.09 27.68 -0.14
C GLU A 436 17.00 26.60 -0.05
N VAL A 437 15.93 26.80 -0.80
CA VAL A 437 14.78 25.90 -0.86
C VAL A 437 14.64 25.33 -2.25
N GLY A 438 14.40 24.04 -2.35
CA GLY A 438 14.19 23.33 -3.60
C GLY A 438 14.19 21.83 -3.39
N GLY A 439 14.04 21.08 -4.47
CA GLY A 439 13.96 19.62 -4.39
C GLY A 439 12.88 19.04 -5.27
N PHE A 440 12.64 17.74 -5.14
CA PHE A 440 11.53 17.10 -5.83
C PHE A 440 10.21 17.63 -5.28
N ARG A 441 9.26 17.87 -6.19
CA ARG A 441 7.90 18.22 -5.81
C ARG A 441 7.25 17.05 -5.06
N PRO A 442 6.35 17.33 -4.11
CA PRO A 442 5.60 16.30 -3.41
C PRO A 442 4.95 15.29 -4.36
N GLY A 443 5.14 14.02 -4.05
CA GLY A 443 4.60 12.86 -4.75
C GLY A 443 5.34 12.50 -6.03
N ALA A 444 6.28 13.31 -6.53
CA ALA A 444 6.88 13.10 -7.85
C ALA A 444 7.60 11.75 -7.96
N LEU A 445 8.28 11.31 -6.90
CA LEU A 445 9.01 10.05 -6.89
C LEU A 445 8.14 8.83 -6.58
N LEU A 446 6.91 9.05 -6.10
CA LEU A 446 6.01 8.01 -5.60
C LEU A 446 4.83 7.73 -6.54
N ASN A 447 4.45 8.73 -7.33
CA ASN A 447 3.23 8.71 -8.12
C ASN A 447 3.55 8.97 -9.61
N PRO A 448 3.03 8.14 -10.54
CA PRO A 448 3.23 8.38 -11.96
C PRO A 448 2.63 9.73 -12.39
N PRO A 449 3.23 10.41 -13.38
CA PRO A 449 2.59 11.56 -14.00
C PRO A 449 1.28 11.15 -14.70
N ALA A 450 0.40 12.12 -14.91
CA ALA A 450 -0.86 11.93 -15.62
C ALA A 450 -0.68 11.35 -17.04
N GLY A 451 -1.75 10.78 -17.59
CA GLY A 451 -1.76 10.21 -18.94
C GLY A 451 -1.27 8.76 -18.95
N GLU A 452 -0.50 8.38 -19.98
CA GLU A 452 -0.14 6.98 -20.26
C GLU A 452 0.55 6.26 -19.10
N GLN A 453 1.40 6.97 -18.33
CA GLN A 453 2.11 6.37 -17.20
C GLN A 453 1.15 5.95 -16.08
N LEU A 454 0.24 6.85 -15.68
CA LEU A 454 -0.81 6.51 -14.72
C LEU A 454 -1.73 5.42 -15.29
N ASP A 455 -2.27 5.60 -16.49
CA ASP A 455 -3.24 4.66 -17.09
C ASP A 455 -2.69 3.23 -17.23
N SER A 456 -1.43 3.10 -17.66
CA SER A 456 -0.77 1.80 -17.79
C SER A 456 -0.45 1.18 -16.44
N THR A 457 -0.14 1.98 -15.41
CA THR A 457 0.03 1.51 -14.04
C THR A 457 -1.29 0.97 -13.48
N LEU A 458 -2.38 1.73 -13.64
CA LEU A 458 -3.73 1.31 -13.24
C LEU A 458 -4.15 0.00 -13.93
N ASP A 459 -3.86 -0.13 -15.23
CA ASP A 459 -4.19 -1.33 -15.99
C ASP A 459 -3.41 -2.57 -15.52
N ARG A 460 -2.08 -2.46 -15.45
CA ARG A 460 -1.20 -3.59 -15.06
C ARG A 460 -1.55 -4.12 -13.68
N HIS A 461 -1.73 -3.24 -12.70
CA HIS A 461 -2.09 -3.65 -11.35
C HIS A 461 -3.53 -4.13 -11.24
N GLY A 462 -4.48 -3.53 -11.95
CA GLY A 462 -5.86 -4.02 -11.97
C GLY A 462 -5.99 -5.42 -12.58
N ARG A 463 -5.19 -5.72 -13.63
CA ARG A 463 -5.09 -7.08 -14.17
C ARG A 463 -4.51 -8.06 -13.15
N PHE A 464 -3.46 -7.67 -12.43
CA PHE A 464 -2.86 -8.54 -11.42
C PHE A 464 -3.80 -8.78 -10.22
N ILE A 465 -4.50 -7.76 -9.72
CA ILE A 465 -5.51 -7.92 -8.67
C ILE A 465 -6.61 -8.89 -9.12
N THR A 466 -7.04 -8.80 -10.37
CA THR A 466 -8.02 -9.73 -10.97
C THR A 466 -7.48 -11.16 -11.04
N GLU A 467 -6.21 -11.34 -11.42
CA GLU A 467 -5.56 -12.66 -11.39
C GLU A 467 -5.45 -13.21 -9.97
N LEU A 468 -4.99 -12.40 -9.02
CA LEU A 468 -4.85 -12.80 -7.61
C LEU A 468 -6.20 -13.20 -6.99
N ALA A 469 -7.28 -12.48 -7.32
CA ALA A 469 -8.64 -12.87 -6.92
C ALA A 469 -9.05 -14.23 -7.50
N GLY A 470 -8.58 -14.57 -8.71
CA GLY A 470 -8.78 -15.88 -9.34
C GLY A 470 -7.91 -16.99 -8.74
N MET A 471 -6.84 -16.65 -8.01
CA MET A 471 -5.95 -17.60 -7.34
C MET A 471 -6.47 -18.06 -5.97
N MET A 472 -7.52 -17.41 -5.46
CA MET A 472 -8.06 -17.67 -4.13
C MET A 472 -8.42 -19.14 -3.88
N PRO A 473 -8.21 -19.67 -2.67
CA PRO A 473 -8.44 -21.06 -2.37
C PRO A 473 -9.94 -21.40 -2.38
N HIS A 474 -10.28 -22.58 -2.90
CA HIS A 474 -11.65 -23.06 -3.00
C HIS A 474 -11.69 -24.54 -2.65
N VAL A 475 -12.41 -24.90 -1.58
CA VAL A 475 -12.50 -26.30 -1.18
C VAL A 475 -13.48 -27.07 -2.06
N ALA A 476 -13.14 -28.33 -2.37
CA ALA A 476 -14.03 -29.28 -3.02
C ALA A 476 -13.93 -30.67 -2.37
N LEU A 477 -15.01 -31.44 -2.46
CA LEU A 477 -15.02 -32.87 -2.14
C LEU A 477 -14.97 -33.65 -3.46
N ARG A 478 -14.01 -34.56 -3.58
CA ARG A 478 -13.79 -35.38 -4.78
C ARG A 478 -13.71 -36.85 -4.41
N ASP A 479 -13.98 -37.71 -5.40
CA ASP A 479 -13.79 -39.15 -5.32
C ASP A 479 -14.36 -39.82 -4.05
N ALA A 480 -15.54 -39.37 -3.60
CA ALA A 480 -16.20 -39.99 -2.46
C ALA A 480 -16.58 -41.44 -2.80
N LYS A 481 -16.06 -42.39 -2.02
CA LYS A 481 -16.24 -43.84 -2.22
C LYS A 481 -16.85 -44.48 -0.98
N VAL A 482 -17.72 -45.46 -1.21
CA VAL A 482 -18.30 -46.30 -0.18
C VAL A 482 -18.04 -47.75 -0.52
N GLU A 483 -17.37 -48.47 0.38
CA GLU A 483 -16.95 -49.86 0.21
C GLU A 483 -17.56 -50.70 1.34
N SER A 484 -18.20 -51.83 1.00
CA SER A 484 -18.71 -52.77 2.02
C SER A 484 -17.56 -53.50 2.69
N LEU A 485 -17.59 -53.60 4.01
CA LEU A 485 -16.64 -54.39 4.82
C LEU A 485 -17.26 -55.70 5.34
N GLY A 486 -18.53 -55.98 5.02
CA GLY A 486 -19.30 -57.08 5.59
C GLY A 486 -20.10 -56.68 6.84
N ASP A 487 -21.10 -57.49 7.20
CA ASP A 487 -21.90 -57.36 8.43
C ASP A 487 -22.51 -55.97 8.70
N GLY A 488 -22.90 -55.27 7.62
CA GLY A 488 -23.48 -53.92 7.72
C GLY A 488 -22.47 -52.81 8.04
N ALA A 489 -21.17 -53.12 8.01
CA ALA A 489 -20.09 -52.15 8.12
C ALA A 489 -19.59 -51.69 6.74
N TRP A 490 -19.21 -50.42 6.66
CA TRP A 490 -18.84 -49.75 5.43
C TRP A 490 -17.63 -48.84 5.65
N ARG A 491 -16.72 -48.78 4.69
CA ARG A 491 -15.68 -47.76 4.62
C ARG A 491 -16.15 -46.63 3.72
N VAL A 492 -16.17 -45.43 4.27
CA VAL A 492 -16.40 -44.18 3.53
C VAL A 492 -15.05 -43.50 3.38
N SER A 493 -14.69 -43.08 2.16
CA SER A 493 -13.50 -42.26 1.92
C SER A 493 -13.81 -41.11 0.98
N VAL A 494 -13.10 -39.98 1.14
CA VAL A 494 -13.25 -38.79 0.31
C VAL A 494 -11.91 -38.07 0.18
N GLU A 495 -11.68 -37.44 -0.97
CA GLU A 495 -10.58 -36.52 -1.18
C GLU A 495 -11.06 -35.09 -0.89
N VAL A 496 -10.46 -34.45 0.12
CA VAL A 496 -10.66 -33.01 0.36
C VAL A 496 -9.64 -32.25 -0.48
N ALA A 497 -10.12 -31.56 -1.51
CA ALA A 497 -9.30 -30.86 -2.49
C ALA A 497 -9.36 -29.33 -2.33
N ASN A 498 -8.35 -28.65 -2.84
CA ASN A 498 -8.34 -27.19 -3.03
C ASN A 498 -8.15 -26.87 -4.51
N ASP A 499 -9.20 -26.37 -5.14
CA ASP A 499 -9.28 -26.04 -6.56
C ASP A 499 -8.61 -24.69 -6.89
N GLY A 500 -8.34 -23.88 -5.86
CA GLY A 500 -7.61 -22.62 -6.00
C GLY A 500 -6.11 -22.81 -6.12
N MET A 501 -5.40 -21.75 -6.51
CA MET A 501 -3.95 -21.77 -6.68
C MET A 501 -3.20 -21.57 -5.37
N LEU A 502 -3.69 -20.66 -4.52
CA LEU A 502 -3.15 -20.47 -3.18
C LEU A 502 -3.47 -21.67 -2.30
N GLY A 503 -2.59 -21.97 -1.33
CA GLY A 503 -2.91 -22.92 -0.27
C GLY A 503 -4.14 -22.45 0.51
N SER A 504 -4.94 -23.40 1.00
CA SER A 504 -6.12 -23.10 1.84
C SER A 504 -5.82 -22.18 3.02
N THR A 505 -4.62 -22.29 3.58
CA THR A 505 -4.02 -21.34 4.52
C THR A 505 -2.51 -21.27 4.27
N THR A 506 -1.82 -20.28 4.86
CA THR A 506 -0.35 -20.29 4.96
C THR A 506 0.12 -21.43 5.86
N ALA A 507 1.32 -21.95 5.66
CA ALA A 507 1.91 -22.91 6.60
C ALA A 507 2.19 -22.27 7.97
N LEU A 508 2.40 -20.94 8.02
CA LEU A 508 2.50 -20.20 9.28
C LEU A 508 1.20 -20.24 10.09
N SER A 509 0.03 -20.22 9.44
CA SER A 509 -1.29 -20.26 10.11
C SER A 509 -1.45 -21.47 11.03
N ALA A 510 -0.82 -22.61 10.72
CA ALA A 510 -0.87 -23.81 11.55
C ALA A 510 -0.23 -23.58 12.94
N ARG A 511 0.74 -22.65 13.03
CA ARG A 511 1.35 -22.23 14.30
C ARG A 511 0.47 -21.21 15.03
N LEU A 512 -0.13 -20.28 14.28
CA LEU A 512 -0.98 -19.20 14.80
C LEU A 512 -2.39 -19.67 15.18
N ARG A 513 -2.84 -20.81 14.64
CA ARG A 513 -4.22 -21.34 14.75
C ARG A 513 -5.29 -20.37 14.22
N THR A 514 -4.88 -19.45 13.36
CA THR A 514 -5.75 -18.52 12.65
C THR A 514 -5.21 -18.27 11.23
N PRO A 515 -6.07 -18.20 10.20
CA PRO A 515 -7.48 -18.57 10.24
C PRO A 515 -7.69 -20.06 10.59
N ARG A 516 -8.93 -20.40 10.95
CA ARG A 516 -9.31 -21.80 11.19
C ARG A 516 -9.07 -22.62 9.92
N GLY A 517 -8.39 -23.76 10.07
CA GLY A 517 -8.25 -24.77 9.01
C GLY A 517 -9.59 -25.36 8.57
N LEU A 518 -9.57 -26.32 7.64
CA LEU A 518 -10.80 -26.91 7.12
C LEU A 518 -11.42 -27.88 8.13
N ARG A 519 -12.72 -27.74 8.33
CA ARG A 519 -13.54 -28.61 9.16
C ARG A 519 -14.32 -29.55 8.25
N LEU A 520 -13.99 -30.84 8.29
CA LEU A 520 -14.68 -31.89 7.54
C LEU A 520 -15.61 -32.66 8.48
N GLU A 521 -16.91 -32.57 8.26
CA GLU A 521 -17.94 -33.25 9.03
C GLU A 521 -18.63 -34.34 8.21
N LEU A 522 -18.77 -35.53 8.78
CA LEU A 522 -19.67 -36.58 8.31
C LEU A 522 -20.93 -36.59 9.21
N ASP A 523 -22.07 -36.14 8.70
CA ASP A 523 -23.37 -36.34 9.34
C ASP A 523 -23.91 -37.73 8.96
N PRO A 524 -23.95 -38.69 9.90
CA PRO A 524 -24.28 -40.07 9.58
C PRO A 524 -25.78 -40.32 9.38
N LYS A 525 -26.67 -39.34 9.66
CA LYS A 525 -28.12 -39.42 9.39
C LYS A 525 -28.80 -40.76 9.74
N GLY A 526 -28.37 -41.41 10.84
CA GLY A 526 -28.89 -42.70 11.31
C GLY A 526 -27.93 -43.89 11.22
N ALA A 527 -26.80 -43.76 10.50
CA ALA A 527 -25.67 -44.68 10.63
C ALA A 527 -24.89 -44.40 11.94
N THR A 528 -24.07 -45.36 12.36
CA THR A 528 -23.17 -45.22 13.52
C THR A 528 -21.73 -45.16 13.03
N ILE A 529 -20.97 -44.16 13.45
CA ILE A 529 -19.53 -44.08 13.15
C ILE A 529 -18.79 -45.05 14.07
N LEU A 530 -18.17 -46.08 13.49
CA LEU A 530 -17.37 -47.09 14.21
C LEU A 530 -15.91 -46.67 14.35
N SER A 531 -15.36 -45.96 13.36
CA SER A 531 -13.97 -45.49 13.35
C SER A 531 -13.84 -44.19 12.55
N GLY A 532 -12.94 -43.32 13.00
CA GLY A 532 -12.80 -41.93 12.52
C GLY A 532 -13.66 -40.98 13.34
N GLU A 533 -13.19 -39.74 13.54
CA GLU A 533 -13.96 -38.72 14.25
C GLU A 533 -15.06 -38.16 13.35
N ARG A 534 -16.25 -37.87 13.91
CA ARG A 534 -17.36 -37.22 13.18
C ARG A 534 -16.90 -35.95 12.48
N ILE A 535 -16.08 -35.15 13.17
CA ILE A 535 -15.46 -33.93 12.67
C ILE A 535 -13.95 -34.20 12.62
N GLN A 536 -13.35 -34.01 11.45
CA GLN A 536 -11.92 -34.09 11.23
C GLN A 536 -11.40 -32.72 10.81
N VAL A 537 -10.27 -32.28 11.39
CA VAL A 537 -9.63 -31.01 10.99
C VAL A 537 -8.53 -31.29 9.98
N VAL A 538 -8.54 -30.53 8.89
CA VAL A 538 -7.47 -30.52 7.88
C VAL A 538 -6.79 -29.16 7.95
N ASN A 539 -5.58 -29.13 8.53
CA ASN A 539 -4.87 -27.87 8.77
C ASN A 539 -4.56 -27.10 7.48
N GLN A 540 -4.07 -27.81 6.47
CA GLN A 540 -3.72 -27.22 5.18
C GLN A 540 -3.90 -28.26 4.06
N VAL A 541 -4.59 -27.84 3.00
CA VAL A 541 -4.55 -28.46 1.68
C VAL A 541 -3.79 -27.50 0.75
N PRO A 542 -2.68 -27.94 0.14
CA PRO A 542 -1.98 -27.15 -0.87
C PRO A 542 -2.91 -26.76 -2.02
N GLY A 543 -2.62 -25.66 -2.71
CA GLY A 543 -3.39 -25.26 -3.89
C GLY A 543 -3.05 -26.11 -5.12
N ALA A 544 -3.44 -25.59 -6.30
CA ALA A 544 -3.26 -26.22 -7.60
C ALA A 544 -3.95 -27.59 -7.73
N GLY A 545 -5.16 -27.72 -7.18
CA GLY A 545 -5.99 -28.92 -7.31
C GLY A 545 -5.56 -30.11 -6.46
N ARG A 546 -4.61 -29.92 -5.53
CA ARG A 546 -4.12 -30.96 -4.62
C ARG A 546 -5.20 -31.34 -3.61
N SER A 547 -5.12 -32.58 -3.13
CA SER A 547 -6.08 -33.13 -2.16
C SER A 547 -5.42 -33.90 -1.03
N THR A 548 -6.21 -34.16 0.01
CA THR A 548 -5.86 -35.09 1.07
C THR A 548 -7.02 -36.06 1.32
N ARG A 549 -6.71 -37.35 1.42
CA ARG A 549 -7.70 -38.38 1.67
C ARG A 549 -8.12 -38.40 3.13
N ARG A 550 -9.43 -38.54 3.39
CA ARG A 550 -10.01 -38.83 4.70
C ARG A 550 -10.96 -40.01 4.61
N SER A 551 -11.13 -40.71 5.72
CA SER A 551 -11.96 -41.90 5.77
C SER A 551 -12.60 -42.14 7.13
N TRP A 552 -13.73 -42.84 7.10
CA TRP A 552 -14.47 -43.35 8.25
C TRP A 552 -14.85 -44.80 8.03
N THR A 553 -15.07 -45.51 9.12
CA THR A 553 -15.82 -46.77 9.11
C THR A 553 -17.16 -46.51 9.78
N VAL A 554 -18.26 -46.91 9.13
CA VAL A 554 -19.63 -46.71 9.62
C VAL A 554 -20.42 -48.01 9.59
N ALA A 555 -21.32 -48.19 10.55
CA ALA A 555 -22.33 -49.25 10.56
C ALA A 555 -23.69 -48.68 10.15
N GLY A 556 -24.36 -49.30 9.21
CA GLY A 556 -25.68 -48.87 8.76
C GLY A 556 -26.28 -49.77 7.68
N SER A 557 -27.60 -49.72 7.55
CA SER A 557 -28.31 -50.48 6.52
C SER A 557 -27.95 -49.96 5.13
N ARG A 558 -27.85 -50.87 4.16
CA ARG A 558 -27.75 -50.52 2.73
C ARG A 558 -28.90 -49.56 2.36
N GLY A 559 -28.59 -48.50 1.63
CA GLY A 559 -29.52 -47.43 1.28
C GLY A 559 -29.52 -46.23 2.24
N THR A 560 -28.85 -46.30 3.39
CA THR A 560 -28.73 -45.14 4.29
C THR A 560 -27.92 -44.03 3.62
N SER A 561 -28.47 -42.81 3.57
CA SER A 561 -27.79 -41.62 3.04
C SER A 561 -27.16 -40.79 4.15
N MET A 562 -25.93 -40.35 3.95
CA MET A 562 -25.16 -39.52 4.88
C MET A 562 -24.65 -38.28 4.14
N THR A 563 -24.33 -37.21 4.87
CA THR A 563 -23.84 -35.96 4.27
C THR A 563 -22.42 -35.68 4.73
N LEU A 564 -21.52 -35.50 3.78
CA LEU A 564 -20.18 -34.95 4.00
C LEU A 564 -20.21 -33.44 3.75
N THR A 565 -19.69 -32.66 4.68
CA THR A 565 -19.53 -31.21 4.51
C THR A 565 -18.13 -30.82 4.89
N VAL A 566 -17.45 -30.04 4.05
CA VAL A 566 -16.19 -29.40 4.38
C VAL A 566 -16.38 -27.89 4.34
N ASP A 567 -15.90 -27.20 5.37
CA ASP A 567 -16.01 -25.75 5.49
C ASP A 567 -14.73 -25.11 6.04
N SER A 568 -14.39 -23.93 5.55
CA SER A 568 -13.49 -22.98 6.20
C SER A 568 -13.85 -21.57 5.73
N PRO A 569 -13.78 -20.54 6.60
CA PRO A 569 -14.03 -19.16 6.20
C PRO A 569 -13.21 -18.76 4.98
N VAL A 570 -11.94 -19.18 4.93
CA VAL A 570 -11.00 -18.77 3.89
C VAL A 570 -11.06 -19.61 2.62
N THR A 571 -11.83 -20.70 2.56
CA THR A 571 -11.96 -21.53 1.35
C THR A 571 -13.39 -21.70 0.85
N GLY A 572 -14.36 -21.17 1.60
CA GLY A 572 -15.77 -21.49 1.44
C GLY A 572 -16.12 -22.90 1.92
N SER A 573 -17.24 -23.43 1.42
CA SER A 573 -17.76 -24.75 1.80
C SER A 573 -18.14 -25.61 0.61
N ALA A 574 -18.03 -26.93 0.76
CA ALA A 574 -18.55 -27.92 -0.17
C ALA A 574 -19.30 -29.02 0.58
N SER A 575 -20.37 -29.55 0.00
CA SER A 575 -21.17 -30.63 0.60
C SER A 575 -21.52 -31.69 -0.43
N GLN A 576 -21.53 -32.95 -0.01
CA GLN A 576 -21.85 -34.10 -0.84
C GLN A 576 -22.64 -35.14 -0.05
N THR A 577 -23.75 -35.61 -0.61
CA THR A 577 -24.51 -36.73 -0.07
C THR A 577 -23.96 -38.05 -0.62
N ILE A 578 -23.70 -39.00 0.27
CA ILE A 578 -23.24 -40.35 -0.04
C ILE A 578 -24.26 -41.37 0.47
N THR A 579 -24.39 -42.50 -0.22
CA THR A 579 -25.34 -43.57 0.16
C THR A 579 -24.58 -44.87 0.32
N LEU A 580 -24.88 -45.61 1.39
CA LEU A 580 -24.35 -46.96 1.63
C LEU A 580 -24.88 -47.91 0.56
N ARG A 581 -24.00 -48.45 -0.30
CA ARG A 581 -24.40 -49.01 -1.60
C ARG A 581 -24.25 -50.49 -1.76
#